data_AF-A0A7S0F4C8-F1
#
_entry.id   AF-A0A7S0F4C8-F1
#
_cell.length_a   1.000
_cell.length_b   1.000
_cell.length_c   1.000
_cell.angle_alpha   90.00
_cell.angle_beta   90.00
_cell.angle_gamma   90.00
#
_symmetry.space_group_name_H-M   'P 1'
#
loop_
_entity.id
_entity.type
_entity.pdbx_description
1 polymer ?
#
loop_
_entity_poly.entity_id
_entity_poly.type
_entity_poly.pdbx_seq_one_letter_code
_entity_poly.pdbx_strand_id
1 'polypeptide(L)'
;SLSWSIVPSSTTTSSSSSLQDNVQSIFLACDDGVMLIFPGQVFDDFADPTMQRWYLSTLRRAGQVCISPPRAVSASNPTSFFLNGQGIVITISTIVNHSKSAKTAFLSADVAGGRLFGVIGVNVTYDLFVDQFILSTSSSQARKLGCTDRPQVACYMIDDEGYVIVSPQAIDARLMGKNLSFLSSSLLPSHLTDAEPLISEQLLLEGVMVKVTDTQ
;
A
#
# COMPACT_ATOMS: atom_id res chain seq x y z
N SER A 1 30.78 15.54 6.79
CA SER A 1 29.43 15.37 6.27
C SER A 1 29.37 14.00 5.59
N LEU A 2 28.50 13.10 6.06
CA LEU A 2 28.33 11.79 5.44
C LEU A 2 27.13 11.88 4.49
N SER A 3 27.40 11.97 3.19
CA SER A 3 26.41 11.92 2.12
C SER A 3 26.10 10.46 1.83
N TRP A 4 24.87 10.04 2.08
CA TRP A 4 24.36 8.75 1.61
C TRP A 4 23.62 8.97 0.30
N SER A 5 24.18 8.45 -0.79
CA SER A 5 23.53 8.42 -2.09
C SER A 5 23.06 7.00 -2.35
N ILE A 6 21.77 6.80 -2.60
CA ILE A 6 21.25 5.55 -3.14
C ILE A 6 21.61 5.56 -4.63
N VAL A 7 22.70 4.87 -4.98
CA VAL A 7 23.09 4.65 -6.38
C VAL A 7 22.45 3.35 -6.83
N PRO A 8 21.49 3.35 -7.78
CA PRO A 8 21.08 2.12 -8.42
C PRO A 8 22.23 1.63 -9.29
N SER A 9 22.82 0.50 -8.93
CA SER A 9 23.85 -0.15 -9.73
C SER A 9 23.25 -0.66 -11.04
N SER A 10 23.48 0.07 -12.13
CA SER A 10 23.18 -0.38 -13.48
C SER A 10 24.37 -1.16 -14.04
N THR A 11 24.29 -2.50 -14.03
CA THR A 11 24.96 -3.37 -15.01
C THR A 11 24.43 -4.79 -14.86
N THR A 12 23.50 -5.20 -15.72
CA THR A 12 23.68 -6.30 -16.71
C THR A 12 22.38 -6.52 -17.46
N THR A 13 22.48 -6.53 -18.79
CA THR A 13 21.44 -6.88 -19.75
C THR A 13 20.98 -8.32 -19.59
N SER A 14 19.73 -8.53 -19.19
CA SER A 14 18.95 -9.73 -19.54
C SER A 14 17.46 -9.36 -19.56
N SER A 15 16.80 -9.72 -20.66
CA SER A 15 15.38 -9.51 -20.96
C SER A 15 14.45 -10.01 -19.85
N SER A 16 14.11 -9.12 -18.92
CA SER A 16 12.91 -9.19 -18.09
C SER A 16 12.46 -7.76 -17.88
N SER A 17 11.27 -7.39 -18.35
CA SER A 17 10.65 -6.09 -18.06
C SER A 17 10.55 -5.97 -16.54
N SER A 18 11.52 -5.25 -15.98
CA SER A 18 11.90 -5.36 -14.58
C SER A 18 10.90 -4.59 -13.70
N LEU A 19 10.64 -5.08 -12.49
CA LEU A 19 9.77 -4.43 -11.48
C LEU A 19 10.01 -2.91 -11.31
N GLN A 20 11.18 -2.40 -11.71
CA GLN A 20 11.54 -0.99 -11.68
C GLN A 20 10.64 -0.11 -12.55
N ASP A 21 10.07 -0.60 -13.65
CA ASP A 21 9.24 0.22 -14.56
C ASP A 21 7.85 0.51 -13.99
N ASN A 22 7.40 -0.25 -12.97
CA ASN A 22 6.06 -0.13 -12.39
C ASN A 22 6.06 0.45 -10.97
N VAL A 23 7.24 0.77 -10.44
CA VAL A 23 7.40 1.53 -9.20
C VAL A 23 7.32 3.01 -9.56
N GLN A 24 6.28 3.66 -9.05
CA GLN A 24 6.01 5.06 -9.33
C GLN A 24 6.87 5.99 -8.47
N SER A 25 7.01 5.67 -7.18
CA SER A 25 7.93 6.39 -6.30
C SER A 25 8.34 5.56 -5.09
N ILE A 26 9.54 5.80 -4.59
CA ILE A 26 10.03 5.31 -3.30
C ILE A 26 10.19 6.53 -2.41
N PHE A 27 9.78 6.42 -1.15
CA PHE A 27 9.86 7.53 -0.21
C PHE A 27 10.26 7.10 1.19
N LEU A 28 10.81 8.05 1.93
CA LEU A 28 11.10 7.97 3.35
C LEU A 28 10.55 9.24 4.00
N ALA A 29 9.64 9.08 4.95
CA ALA A 29 9.16 10.16 5.79
C ALA A 29 9.67 9.95 7.22
N CYS A 30 10.44 10.90 7.72
CA CYS A 30 11.03 10.87 9.04
C CYS A 30 10.00 11.25 10.13
N ASP A 31 10.35 10.97 11.39
CA ASP A 31 9.54 11.35 12.56
C ASP A 31 9.49 12.86 12.81
N ASP A 32 10.40 13.62 12.20
CA ASP A 32 10.52 15.08 12.29
C ASP A 32 9.80 15.83 11.15
N GLY A 33 9.06 15.13 10.29
CA GLY A 33 8.34 15.72 9.16
C GLY A 33 9.18 15.91 7.90
N VAL A 34 10.48 15.59 7.92
CA VAL A 34 11.29 15.58 6.69
C VAL A 34 10.87 14.43 5.80
N MET A 35 10.70 14.71 4.51
CA MET A 35 10.34 13.70 3.51
C MET A 35 11.33 13.69 2.36
N LEU A 36 11.77 12.49 1.99
CA LEU A 36 12.57 12.22 0.81
C LEU A 36 11.76 11.34 -0.15
N ILE A 37 11.75 11.68 -1.42
CA ILE A 37 11.02 10.96 -2.47
C ILE A 37 11.92 10.79 -3.70
N PHE A 38 11.80 9.65 -4.36
CA PHE A 38 12.42 9.37 -5.65
C PHE A 38 11.41 8.74 -6.62
N PRO A 39 11.31 9.21 -7.88
CA PRO A 39 11.98 10.41 -8.42
C PRO A 39 11.51 11.69 -7.70
N GLY A 40 12.34 12.72 -7.72
CA GLY A 40 12.03 14.00 -7.06
C GLY A 40 10.74 14.62 -7.60
N GLN A 41 9.91 15.15 -6.71
CA GLN A 41 8.60 15.71 -7.03
C GLN A 41 8.39 17.06 -6.34
N VAL A 42 7.52 17.88 -6.92
CA VAL A 42 7.11 19.16 -6.34
C VAL A 42 5.99 18.88 -5.35
N PHE A 43 6.16 19.35 -4.12
CA PHE A 43 5.17 19.25 -3.06
C PHE A 43 4.47 20.61 -2.86
N ASP A 44 3.27 20.57 -2.31
CA ASP A 44 2.63 21.76 -1.75
C ASP A 44 3.35 22.15 -0.45
N ASP A 45 3.49 23.45 -0.19
CA ASP A 45 4.38 24.02 0.85
C ASP A 45 3.93 23.67 2.29
N PHE A 46 2.73 23.12 2.47
CA PHE A 46 2.12 22.82 3.78
C PHE A 46 1.91 21.33 4.04
N ALA A 47 2.52 20.48 3.24
CA ALA A 47 2.24 19.06 3.24
C ALA A 47 3.10 18.32 4.28
N ASP A 48 2.55 18.05 5.47
CA ASP A 48 3.20 17.24 6.52
C ASP A 48 2.99 15.73 6.27
N PRO A 49 4.06 14.95 6.06
CA PRO A 49 3.96 13.50 5.84
C PRO A 49 3.50 12.74 7.09
N THR A 50 3.74 13.25 8.30
CA THR A 50 3.41 12.57 9.56
C THR A 50 1.91 12.52 9.84
N MET A 51 1.17 13.45 9.23
CA MET A 51 -0.30 13.54 9.31
C MET A 51 -1.00 12.68 8.26
N GLN A 52 -0.25 12.04 7.36
CA GLN A 52 -0.84 11.24 6.30
C GLN A 52 -1.36 9.90 6.82
N ARG A 53 -2.49 9.45 6.27
CA ARG A 53 -3.11 8.16 6.65
C ARG A 53 -2.12 6.99 6.50
N TRP A 54 -1.38 6.91 5.39
CA TRP A 54 -0.39 5.84 5.18
C TRP A 54 0.72 5.87 6.24
N TYR A 55 1.10 7.04 6.76
CA TYR A 55 2.11 7.18 7.81
C TYR A 55 1.55 6.67 9.14
N LEU A 56 0.41 7.21 9.56
CA LEU A 56 -0.26 6.86 10.81
C LEU A 56 -0.65 5.37 10.85
N SER A 57 -1.22 4.84 9.77
CA SER A 57 -1.59 3.42 9.67
C SER A 57 -0.37 2.50 9.72
N THR A 58 0.80 2.96 9.25
CA THR A 58 2.06 2.20 9.35
C THR A 58 2.63 2.23 10.76
N LEU A 59 2.57 3.37 11.44
CA LEU A 59 3.04 3.47 12.83
C LEU A 59 2.26 2.56 13.79
N ARG A 60 0.95 2.39 13.57
CA ARG A 60 0.13 1.47 14.37
C ARG A 60 0.55 0.00 14.20
N ARG A 61 1.29 -0.33 13.15
CA ARG A 61 1.69 -1.69 12.76
C ARG A 61 3.19 -1.87 12.82
N ALA A 62 3.75 -1.69 14.01
CA ALA A 62 5.17 -1.89 14.22
C ALA A 62 5.60 -3.32 13.85
N GLY A 63 6.58 -3.43 12.94
CA GLY A 63 7.13 -4.72 12.50
C GLY A 63 6.34 -5.42 11.39
N GLN A 64 5.31 -4.79 10.81
CA GLN A 64 4.53 -5.35 9.70
C GLN A 64 4.56 -4.43 8.48
N VAL A 65 4.44 -5.03 7.29
CA VAL A 65 4.21 -4.30 6.05
C VAL A 65 2.74 -3.89 5.98
N CYS A 66 2.52 -2.62 5.73
CA CYS A 66 1.19 -2.02 5.57
C CYS A 66 0.90 -1.78 4.11
N ILE A 67 -0.35 -2.01 3.71
CA ILE A 67 -0.85 -1.73 2.37
C ILE A 67 -1.99 -0.76 2.54
N SER A 68 -1.83 0.44 2.02
CA SER A 68 -2.87 1.47 2.09
C SER A 68 -3.91 1.25 0.98
N PRO A 69 -5.19 1.59 1.22
CA PRO A 69 -6.22 1.59 0.19
C PRO A 69 -5.82 2.41 -1.05
N PRO A 70 -6.32 2.03 -2.24
CA PRO A 70 -6.01 2.73 -3.49
C PRO A 70 -6.41 4.19 -3.37
N ARG A 71 -5.53 5.10 -3.80
CA ARG A 71 -5.80 6.53 -3.80
C ARG A 71 -5.57 7.12 -5.18
N ALA A 72 -6.44 8.05 -5.55
CA ALA A 72 -6.22 8.83 -6.75
C ALA A 72 -5.03 9.78 -6.55
N VAL A 73 -4.25 9.89 -7.61
CA VAL A 73 -3.20 10.87 -7.77
C VAL A 73 -3.54 11.73 -8.95
N SER A 74 -3.49 13.05 -8.73
CA SER A 74 -3.60 14.03 -9.79
C SER A 74 -2.64 15.18 -9.51
N ALA A 75 -2.02 15.69 -10.57
CA ALA A 75 -1.25 16.94 -10.53
C ALA A 75 -2.05 18.15 -9.98
N SER A 76 -3.38 18.08 -9.97
CA SER A 76 -4.27 19.11 -9.44
C SER A 76 -4.78 18.85 -8.02
N ASN A 77 -4.48 17.70 -7.40
CA ASN A 77 -4.96 17.38 -6.05
C ASN A 77 -3.81 17.52 -5.02
N PRO A 78 -3.85 18.54 -4.13
CA PRO A 78 -2.80 18.82 -3.16
C PRO A 78 -2.63 17.73 -2.09
N THR A 79 -3.60 16.83 -1.92
CA THR A 79 -3.48 15.71 -0.96
C THR A 79 -2.83 14.46 -1.57
N SER A 80 -2.58 14.45 -2.90
CA SER A 80 -1.95 13.31 -3.55
C SER A 80 -0.43 13.47 -3.57
N PHE A 81 0.18 13.14 -2.44
CA PHE A 81 1.60 13.29 -2.11
C PHE A 81 2.62 12.66 -3.07
N PHE A 82 2.19 12.02 -4.14
CA PHE A 82 3.10 11.24 -4.95
C PHE A 82 2.55 11.20 -6.35
N LEU A 83 3.11 12.00 -7.25
CA LEU A 83 3.51 11.72 -8.63
C LEU A 83 3.23 12.90 -9.55
N ASN A 84 4.20 13.16 -10.42
CA ASN A 84 3.97 13.86 -11.68
C ASN A 84 3.15 12.91 -12.59
N GLY A 85 1.85 12.76 -12.33
CA GLY A 85 1.00 11.82 -13.06
C GLY A 85 -0.47 11.86 -12.64
N GLN A 86 -1.34 11.31 -13.49
CA GLN A 86 -2.74 11.01 -13.18
C GLN A 86 -2.91 9.50 -13.08
N GLY A 87 -3.59 9.01 -12.05
CA GLY A 87 -3.89 7.58 -11.92
C GLY A 87 -4.26 7.17 -10.50
N ILE A 88 -4.35 5.86 -10.27
CA ILE A 88 -4.63 5.28 -8.96
C ILE A 88 -3.39 4.51 -8.50
N VAL A 89 -2.97 4.73 -7.25
CA VAL A 89 -1.79 4.09 -6.68
C VAL A 89 -2.11 3.39 -5.36
N ILE A 90 -1.33 2.35 -5.08
CA ILE A 90 -1.28 1.66 -3.80
C ILE A 90 0.04 2.01 -3.12
N THR A 91 -0.04 2.34 -1.84
CA THR A 91 1.13 2.60 -1.01
C THR A 91 1.43 1.38 -0.15
N ILE A 92 2.63 0.82 -0.32
CA ILE A 92 3.15 -0.26 0.52
C ILE A 92 4.22 0.34 1.43
N SER A 93 4.08 0.23 2.74
CA SER A 93 4.93 0.94 3.70
C SER A 93 5.29 0.10 4.91
N THR A 94 6.41 0.44 5.56
CA THR A 94 6.85 -0.17 6.81
C THR A 94 7.63 0.82 7.65
N ILE A 95 7.72 0.58 8.95
CA ILE A 95 8.50 1.42 9.87
C ILE A 95 10.00 1.18 9.71
N VAL A 96 10.77 2.25 9.84
CA VAL A 96 12.22 2.22 9.96
C VAL A 96 12.57 2.60 11.39
N ASN A 97 13.31 1.72 12.07
CA ASN A 97 13.77 1.95 13.43
C ASN A 97 15.28 2.13 13.46
N HIS A 98 15.75 3.03 14.33
CA HIS A 98 17.16 3.17 14.64
C HIS A 98 17.57 2.17 15.72
N SER A 99 18.38 1.16 15.37
CA SER A 99 18.98 0.26 16.37
C SER A 99 20.16 0.94 17.07
N LYS A 100 20.21 0.86 18.40
CA LYS A 100 21.34 1.40 19.20
C LYS A 100 22.54 0.44 19.28
N SER A 101 22.47 -0.77 18.71
CA SER A 101 23.57 -1.74 18.75
C SER A 101 23.61 -2.60 17.50
N ALA A 102 24.56 -2.33 16.59
CA ALA A 102 24.89 -3.22 15.49
C ALA A 102 25.83 -4.37 15.90
N LYS A 103 26.10 -4.56 17.20
CA LYS A 103 27.07 -5.53 17.73
C LYS A 103 26.48 -6.71 18.49
N THR A 104 25.16 -6.80 18.65
CA THR A 104 24.52 -7.95 19.30
C THR A 104 23.36 -8.45 18.46
N ALA A 105 23.37 -9.74 18.21
CA ALA A 105 22.65 -10.44 17.16
C ALA A 105 21.12 -10.48 17.36
N PHE A 106 20.38 -10.48 16.24
CA PHE A 106 19.27 -11.40 15.91
C PHE A 106 18.40 -11.90 17.09
N LEU A 107 17.83 -11.01 17.91
CA LEU A 107 16.80 -11.37 18.89
C LEU A 107 15.59 -10.46 18.73
N SER A 108 14.42 -11.09 18.59
CA SER A 108 13.10 -10.49 18.34
C SER A 108 12.61 -9.53 19.44
N ALA A 109 13.37 -9.37 20.53
CA ALA A 109 13.05 -8.48 21.65
C ALA A 109 13.63 -7.05 21.50
N ASP A 110 14.59 -6.83 20.61
CA ASP A 110 15.24 -5.51 20.41
C ASP A 110 14.41 -4.55 19.54
N VAL A 111 13.27 -5.00 18.99
CA VAL A 111 12.31 -4.11 18.30
C VAL A 111 11.70 -3.09 19.29
N ALA A 112 11.66 -3.40 20.59
CA ALA A 112 11.11 -2.52 21.61
C ALA A 112 12.05 -1.39 22.07
N GLY A 113 13.35 -1.45 21.72
CA GLY A 113 14.36 -0.45 22.15
C GLY A 113 14.82 0.51 21.05
N GLY A 114 14.41 0.27 19.79
CA GLY A 114 14.75 1.12 18.66
C GLY A 114 13.91 2.40 18.64
N ARG A 115 14.56 3.56 18.52
CA ARG A 115 13.82 4.82 18.33
C ARG A 115 13.24 4.82 16.91
N LEU A 116 11.96 5.14 16.76
CA LEU A 116 11.34 5.37 15.45
C LEU A 116 12.19 6.39 14.69
N PHE A 117 12.61 6.03 13.47
CA PHE A 117 13.30 6.94 12.57
C PHE A 117 12.32 7.52 11.53
N GLY A 118 11.37 6.69 11.09
CA GLY A 118 10.36 7.13 10.12
C GLY A 118 9.62 5.96 9.49
N VAL A 119 8.96 6.25 8.37
CA VAL A 119 8.24 5.29 7.53
C VAL A 119 8.87 5.31 6.14
N ILE A 120 9.27 4.14 5.66
CA ILE A 120 9.67 3.94 4.27
C ILE A 120 8.51 3.31 3.51
N GLY A 121 8.32 3.72 2.26
CA GLY A 121 7.30 3.13 1.42
C GLY A 121 7.58 3.25 -0.06
N VAL A 122 6.76 2.52 -0.81
CA VAL A 122 6.74 2.53 -2.27
C VAL A 122 5.33 2.73 -2.75
N ASN A 123 5.16 3.54 -3.79
CA ASN A 123 3.93 3.64 -4.53
C ASN A 123 4.04 2.81 -5.81
N VAL A 124 3.07 1.95 -6.03
CA VAL A 124 2.92 1.16 -7.24
C VAL A 124 1.60 1.51 -7.92
N THR A 125 1.53 1.33 -9.23
CA THR A 125 0.26 1.48 -9.95
C THR A 125 -0.76 0.47 -9.44
N TYR A 126 -2.03 0.87 -9.37
CA TYR A 126 -3.09 -0.02 -8.91
C TYR A 126 -3.25 -1.23 -9.85
N ASP A 127 -3.07 -1.03 -11.15
CA ASP A 127 -3.05 -2.10 -12.15
C ASP A 127 -2.05 -3.23 -11.81
N LEU A 128 -0.79 -2.85 -11.52
CA LEU A 128 0.25 -3.82 -11.15
C LEU A 128 -0.14 -4.56 -9.87
N PHE A 129 -0.62 -3.84 -8.87
CA PHE A 129 -0.99 -4.43 -7.59
C PHE A 129 -2.09 -5.48 -7.75
N VAL A 130 -3.14 -5.17 -8.53
CA VAL A 130 -4.23 -6.11 -8.79
C VAL A 130 -3.75 -7.31 -9.61
N ASP A 131 -2.87 -7.12 -10.60
CA ASP A 131 -2.28 -8.24 -11.35
C ASP A 131 -1.52 -9.20 -10.43
N GLN A 132 -0.69 -8.66 -9.52
CA GLN A 132 0.03 -9.49 -8.56
C GLN A 132 -0.91 -10.17 -7.56
N PHE A 133 -1.97 -9.49 -7.13
CA PHE A 133 -3.00 -10.08 -6.28
C PHE A 133 -3.68 -11.27 -6.97
N ILE A 134 -4.11 -11.11 -8.22
CA ILE A 134 -4.72 -12.17 -9.03
C ILE A 134 -3.77 -13.38 -9.14
N LEU A 135 -2.50 -13.14 -9.48
CA LEU A 135 -1.49 -14.20 -9.60
C LEU A 135 -1.28 -14.94 -8.27
N SER A 136 -1.24 -14.21 -7.15
CA SER A 136 -1.03 -14.78 -5.81
C SER A 136 -2.22 -15.57 -5.26
N THR A 137 -3.41 -15.40 -5.84
CA THR A 137 -4.67 -16.00 -5.38
C THR A 137 -5.22 -17.08 -6.31
N SER A 138 -4.54 -17.32 -7.44
CA SER A 138 -4.85 -18.40 -8.38
C SER A 138 -4.63 -19.80 -7.74
N SER A 139 -5.48 -20.76 -8.08
CA SER A 139 -5.54 -22.12 -7.50
C SER A 139 -4.29 -22.98 -7.75
N SER A 140 -3.32 -22.50 -8.53
CA SER A 140 -2.02 -23.18 -8.69
C SER A 140 -1.14 -23.09 -7.43
N GLN A 141 -1.47 -22.20 -6.48
CA GLN A 141 -0.76 -22.03 -5.22
C GLN A 141 -1.41 -22.84 -4.08
N ALA A 142 -0.63 -23.24 -3.08
CA ALA A 142 -1.04 -24.15 -1.99
C ALA A 142 -2.22 -23.63 -1.11
N ARG A 143 -2.62 -22.36 -1.25
CA ARG A 143 -3.79 -21.76 -0.58
C ARG A 143 -4.84 -21.40 -1.64
N LYS A 144 -5.86 -22.26 -1.76
CA LYS A 144 -6.95 -22.19 -2.74
C LYS A 144 -7.93 -21.06 -2.43
N LEU A 145 -7.64 -19.84 -2.84
CA LEU A 145 -8.67 -18.78 -2.88
C LEU A 145 -9.49 -18.88 -4.17
N GLY A 146 -8.86 -19.25 -5.29
CA GLY A 146 -9.56 -19.62 -6.53
C GLY A 146 -10.25 -18.44 -7.20
N CYS A 147 -9.73 -17.21 -7.01
CA CYS A 147 -10.31 -15.97 -7.49
C CYS A 147 -10.44 -15.90 -9.02
N THR A 148 -9.61 -16.66 -9.75
CA THR A 148 -9.67 -16.77 -11.22
C THR A 148 -10.37 -18.03 -11.70
N ASP A 149 -10.33 -19.09 -10.91
CA ASP A 149 -10.64 -20.45 -11.38
C ASP A 149 -12.07 -20.87 -11.04
N ARG A 150 -12.74 -20.09 -10.19
CA ARG A 150 -14.13 -20.32 -9.76
C ARG A 150 -14.97 -19.08 -10.08
N PRO A 151 -15.70 -19.07 -11.20
CA PRO A 151 -16.49 -17.90 -11.63
C PRO A 151 -17.63 -17.53 -10.67
N GLN A 152 -17.93 -18.38 -9.69
CA GLN A 152 -18.93 -18.13 -8.64
C GLN A 152 -18.33 -17.51 -7.37
N VAL A 153 -17.00 -17.33 -7.30
CA VAL A 153 -16.31 -16.79 -6.13
C VAL A 153 -15.82 -15.39 -6.47
N ALA A 154 -16.29 -14.41 -5.70
CA ALA A 154 -15.78 -13.05 -5.72
C ALA A 154 -14.71 -12.88 -4.63
N CYS A 155 -13.59 -12.24 -4.97
CA CYS A 155 -12.49 -12.01 -4.03
C CYS A 155 -12.31 -10.53 -3.73
N TYR A 156 -12.07 -10.25 -2.45
CA TYR A 156 -11.79 -8.91 -1.95
C TYR A 156 -10.50 -8.93 -1.14
N MET A 157 -9.82 -7.80 -1.12
CA MET A 157 -8.81 -7.49 -0.12
C MET A 157 -9.25 -6.23 0.62
N ILE A 158 -9.24 -6.27 1.95
CA ILE A 158 -9.62 -5.17 2.82
C ILE A 158 -8.49 -4.85 3.79
N ASP A 159 -8.37 -3.59 4.20
CA ASP A 159 -7.55 -3.24 5.36
C ASP A 159 -8.29 -3.58 6.67
N ASP A 160 -7.59 -3.44 7.79
CA ASP A 160 -8.11 -3.64 9.15
C ASP A 160 -9.13 -2.58 9.58
N GLU A 161 -9.15 -1.43 8.93
CA GLU A 161 -10.16 -0.39 9.12
C GLU A 161 -11.39 -0.62 8.23
N GLY A 162 -11.44 -1.71 7.48
CA GLY A 162 -12.58 -2.09 6.65
C GLY A 162 -12.62 -1.41 5.28
N TYR A 163 -11.57 -0.70 4.84
CA TYR A 163 -11.51 -0.13 3.51
C TYR A 163 -11.09 -1.16 2.47
N VAL A 164 -11.77 -1.14 1.33
CA VAL A 164 -11.48 -2.04 0.21
C VAL A 164 -10.19 -1.63 -0.47
N ILE A 165 -9.22 -2.56 -0.50
CA ILE A 165 -7.95 -2.44 -1.23
C ILE A 165 -8.09 -3.01 -2.64
N VAL A 166 -8.71 -4.18 -2.78
CA VAL A 166 -9.00 -4.83 -4.08
C VAL A 166 -10.46 -5.26 -4.09
N SER A 167 -11.20 -4.87 -5.12
CA SER A 167 -12.59 -5.28 -5.35
C SER A 167 -12.69 -6.30 -6.48
N PRO A 168 -13.76 -7.12 -6.54
CA PRO A 168 -14.02 -8.01 -7.66
C PRO A 168 -14.15 -7.25 -8.98
N GLN A 169 -14.73 -6.05 -8.95
CA GLN A 169 -14.82 -5.19 -10.14
C GLN A 169 -13.43 -4.84 -10.69
N ALA A 170 -12.45 -4.60 -9.80
CA ALA A 170 -11.07 -4.36 -10.22
C ALA A 170 -10.45 -5.63 -10.81
N ILE A 171 -10.70 -6.80 -10.21
CA ILE A 171 -10.23 -8.10 -10.72
C ILE A 171 -10.83 -8.38 -12.10
N ASP A 172 -12.16 -8.29 -12.24
CA ASP A 172 -12.89 -8.51 -13.49
C ASP A 172 -12.41 -7.57 -14.59
N ALA A 173 -12.25 -6.28 -14.27
CA ALA A 173 -11.73 -5.31 -15.22
C ALA A 173 -10.33 -5.67 -15.72
N ARG A 174 -9.42 -6.11 -14.84
CA ARG A 174 -8.07 -6.57 -15.23
C ARG A 174 -8.12 -7.85 -16.07
N LEU A 175 -8.95 -8.81 -15.71
CA LEU A 175 -9.15 -10.05 -16.48
C LEU A 175 -9.71 -9.78 -17.89
N MET A 176 -10.52 -8.72 -18.05
CA MET A 176 -10.99 -8.23 -19.36
C MET A 176 -9.96 -7.37 -20.12
N GLY A 177 -8.75 -7.19 -19.58
CA GLY A 177 -7.70 -6.38 -20.20
C GLY A 177 -7.91 -4.87 -20.07
N LYS A 178 -8.79 -4.41 -19.18
CA LYS A 178 -9.02 -2.98 -18.92
C LYS A 178 -7.95 -2.42 -17.99
N ASN A 179 -7.68 -1.13 -18.14
CA ASN A 179 -6.77 -0.38 -17.29
C ASN A 179 -7.57 0.32 -16.17
N LEU A 180 -7.21 0.04 -14.92
CA LEU A 180 -7.86 0.52 -13.70
C LEU A 180 -7.54 1.99 -13.43
N SER A 181 -6.36 2.46 -13.80
CA SER A 181 -5.94 3.84 -13.54
C SER A 181 -6.81 4.92 -14.21
N PHE A 182 -7.71 4.54 -15.13
CA PHE A 182 -8.68 5.45 -15.79
C PHE A 182 -10.14 5.27 -15.33
N LEU A 183 -10.46 4.32 -14.45
CA LEU A 183 -11.81 4.11 -13.93
C LEU A 183 -11.99 4.96 -12.66
N SER A 184 -12.40 6.22 -12.81
CA SER A 184 -12.11 7.25 -11.81
C SER A 184 -13.06 7.38 -10.61
N SER A 185 -14.09 6.55 -10.45
CA SER A 185 -15.05 6.71 -9.33
C SER A 185 -15.39 5.42 -8.58
N SER A 186 -15.48 4.26 -9.23
CA SER A 186 -15.81 2.99 -8.55
C SER A 186 -14.61 2.29 -7.89
N LEU A 187 -13.39 2.74 -8.18
CA LEU A 187 -12.14 2.16 -7.68
C LEU A 187 -11.46 3.01 -6.60
N LEU A 188 -12.09 4.11 -6.21
CA LEU A 188 -11.67 4.91 -5.06
C LEU A 188 -11.93 4.15 -3.76
N PRO A 189 -11.19 4.44 -2.69
CA PRO A 189 -11.28 3.69 -1.46
C PRO A 189 -12.66 3.92 -0.85
N SER A 190 -13.46 2.85 -0.82
CA SER A 190 -14.75 2.78 -0.15
C SER A 190 -14.65 1.86 1.05
N HIS A 191 -15.43 2.15 2.08
CA HIS A 191 -15.55 1.25 3.22
C HIS A 191 -16.41 0.04 2.83
N LEU A 192 -16.08 -1.14 3.34
CA LEU A 192 -16.76 -2.39 2.96
C LEU A 192 -18.26 -2.34 3.27
N THR A 193 -18.68 -1.62 4.31
CA THR A 193 -20.11 -1.44 4.65
C THR A 193 -20.89 -0.74 3.56
N ASP A 194 -20.24 0.13 2.78
CA ASP A 194 -20.89 0.89 1.71
C ASP A 194 -20.82 0.10 0.39
N ALA A 195 -19.68 -0.57 0.16
CA ALA A 195 -19.46 -1.36 -1.04
C ALA A 195 -20.27 -2.67 -1.05
N GLU A 196 -20.31 -3.38 0.07
CA GLU A 196 -20.89 -4.72 0.20
C GLU A 196 -21.60 -4.89 1.57
N PRO A 197 -22.79 -4.30 1.74
CA PRO A 197 -23.48 -4.28 3.03
C PRO A 197 -23.74 -5.67 3.61
N LEU A 198 -24.15 -6.62 2.76
CA LEU A 198 -24.46 -8.00 3.16
C LEU A 198 -23.22 -8.76 3.64
N ILE A 199 -22.07 -8.54 2.98
CA ILE A 199 -20.80 -9.15 3.40
C ILE A 199 -20.36 -8.54 4.72
N SER A 200 -20.47 -7.21 4.86
CA SER A 200 -20.10 -6.53 6.10
C SER A 200 -20.93 -7.01 7.29
N GLU A 201 -22.25 -7.24 7.11
CA GLU A 201 -23.12 -7.77 8.14
C GLU A 201 -22.71 -9.19 8.55
N GLN A 202 -22.41 -10.07 7.58
CA GLN A 202 -21.94 -11.41 7.86
C GLN A 202 -20.60 -11.39 8.62
N LEU A 203 -19.65 -10.55 8.23
CA LEU A 203 -18.35 -10.42 8.90
C LEU A 203 -18.48 -9.86 10.33
N LEU A 204 -19.46 -8.98 10.57
CA LEU A 204 -19.80 -8.51 11.91
C LEU A 204 -20.40 -9.64 12.76
N LEU A 205 -21.30 -10.46 12.19
CA LEU A 205 -21.89 -11.61 12.87
C LEU A 205 -20.86 -12.69 13.20
N GLU A 206 -19.88 -12.92 12.33
CA GLU A 206 -18.78 -13.86 12.54
C GLU A 206 -17.70 -13.31 13.49
N GLY A 207 -17.80 -12.04 13.93
CA GLY A 207 -16.83 -11.41 14.82
C GLY A 207 -15.48 -11.10 14.16
N VAL A 208 -15.42 -11.11 12.83
CA VAL A 208 -14.24 -10.71 12.05
C VAL A 208 -14.08 -9.20 12.05
N MET A 209 -15.21 -8.48 11.97
CA MET A 209 -15.27 -7.03 12.13
C MET A 209 -15.91 -6.67 13.46
N VAL A 210 -15.51 -5.54 14.05
CA VAL A 210 -16.13 -4.99 15.25
C VAL A 210 -16.58 -3.58 14.94
N LYS A 211 -17.84 -3.27 15.26
CA LYS A 211 -18.33 -1.89 15.19
C LYS A 211 -17.71 -1.11 16.35
N VAL A 212 -16.81 -0.19 16.02
CA VAL A 212 -16.38 0.82 16.98
C VAL A 212 -17.57 1.73 17.22
N THR A 213 -18.19 1.58 18.39
CA THR A 213 -19.11 2.59 18.91
C THR A 213 -18.24 3.57 19.67
N ASP A 214 -18.36 4.86 19.39
CA ASP A 214 -17.62 5.89 20.12
C ASP A 214 -17.94 5.74 21.61
N THR A 215 -17.02 5.14 22.35
CA THR A 215 -16.95 5.35 23.79
C THR A 215 -16.40 6.76 23.97
N GLN A 216 -17.31 7.69 24.27
CA GLN A 216 -16.99 9.02 24.79
C GLN A 216 -16.05 8.94 25.99
#